data_AF-A0A454JND9-F1
#
_entry.id   AF-A0A454JND9-F1
#
_cell.length_a   1.000
_cell.length_b   1.000
_cell.length_c   1.000
_cell.angle_alpha   90.00
_cell.angle_beta   90.00
_cell.angle_gamma   90.00
#
_symmetry.space_group_name_H-M   'P 1'
#
loop_
_entity.id
_entity.type
_entity.pdbx_description
1 polymer ?
#
loop_
_entity_poly.entity_id
_entity_poly.type
_entity_poly.pdbx_seq_one_letter_code
_entity_poly.pdbx_strand_id
1 'polypeptide(L)'
;MYPRLLLLFVLLWCNPASASPLIAYTEELPPLNFLQHDKVSGFSSELLQAMADKAAIPLTLQLLPWARGYAMTQSTPGSLLFSTVRTPERENLFRWVGPISPRRIYLYRLTRRKDIQLRNIEQLKQLRTSTLFESATQKRLLELGLRIGEEQDSGRSDAVNLGKLLLGRVDLVAMLDWAMAWQLQQSGQDAHLVQAVALLDGDSQYWYALNRQTPEETVRRLQAALNALETNGYAERLRQKYMGRDKAPAHIADFTLH
;
A
#
# COMPACT_ATOMS: atom_id res chain seq x y z
N MET A 1 14.68 -44.66 -61.96
CA MET A 1 13.38 -44.53 -61.27
C MET A 1 13.60 -44.79 -59.79
N TYR A 2 13.86 -43.75 -59.00
CA TYR A 2 13.81 -43.73 -57.52
C TYR A 2 13.55 -42.26 -57.12
N PRO A 3 12.44 -41.92 -56.45
CA PRO A 3 12.14 -40.53 -56.12
C PRO A 3 12.95 -40.12 -54.88
N ARG A 4 13.64 -38.97 -54.98
CA ARG A 4 14.29 -38.31 -53.84
C ARG A 4 13.20 -37.73 -52.95
N LEU A 5 13.00 -38.31 -51.77
CA LEU A 5 12.17 -37.74 -50.71
C LEU A 5 12.97 -36.62 -50.03
N LEU A 6 12.65 -35.36 -50.35
CA LEU A 6 13.18 -34.19 -49.65
C LEU A 6 12.37 -33.98 -48.37
N LEU A 7 12.93 -34.37 -47.22
CA LEU A 7 12.40 -34.02 -45.91
C LEU A 7 12.70 -32.54 -45.64
N LEU A 8 11.67 -31.69 -45.74
CA LEU A 8 11.72 -30.30 -45.27
C LEU A 8 11.66 -30.29 -43.74
N PHE A 9 12.81 -30.09 -43.10
CA PHE A 9 12.89 -29.76 -41.68
C PHE A 9 12.45 -28.30 -41.50
N VAL A 10 11.15 -28.08 -41.21
CA VAL A 10 10.65 -26.77 -40.80
C VAL A 10 11.10 -26.54 -39.35
N LEU A 11 12.22 -25.86 -39.18
CA LEU A 11 12.63 -25.28 -37.91
C LEU A 11 11.60 -24.20 -37.54
N LEU A 12 10.65 -24.56 -36.69
CA LEU A 12 9.78 -23.61 -35.99
C LEU A 12 10.69 -22.71 -35.14
N TRP A 13 11.06 -21.56 -35.70
CA TRP A 13 11.61 -20.46 -34.91
C TRP A 13 10.52 -20.03 -33.93
N CYS A 14 10.58 -20.54 -32.71
CA CYS A 14 10.00 -19.89 -31.55
C CYS A 14 10.72 -18.54 -31.42
N ASN A 15 10.16 -17.48 -32.00
CA ASN A 15 10.49 -16.14 -31.57
C ASN A 15 10.17 -16.10 -30.07
N PRO A 16 11.13 -15.84 -29.17
CA PRO A 16 10.79 -15.57 -27.79
C PRO A 16 9.81 -14.40 -27.85
N ALA A 17 8.57 -14.62 -27.40
CA ALA A 17 7.61 -13.55 -27.24
C ALA A 17 8.20 -12.58 -26.21
N SER A 18 8.91 -11.57 -26.68
CA SER A 18 9.41 -10.49 -25.83
C SER A 18 8.19 -9.89 -25.17
N ALA A 19 8.11 -10.03 -23.85
CA ALA A 19 7.04 -9.45 -23.08
C ALA A 19 7.05 -7.93 -23.31
N SER A 20 5.89 -7.37 -23.67
CA SER A 20 5.76 -5.93 -23.87
C SER A 20 6.22 -5.19 -22.60
N PRO A 21 7.01 -4.11 -22.74
CA PRO A 21 7.48 -3.35 -21.58
C PRO A 21 6.29 -2.76 -20.80
N LEU A 22 6.43 -2.71 -19.48
CA LEU A 22 5.47 -2.06 -18.59
C LEU A 22 6.04 -0.75 -18.05
N ILE A 23 5.18 0.27 -18.00
CA ILE A 23 5.46 1.53 -17.28
C ILE A 23 4.58 1.56 -16.03
N ALA A 24 5.21 1.66 -14.87
CA ALA A 24 4.56 1.73 -13.58
C ALA A 24 4.60 3.15 -13.02
N TYR A 25 3.42 3.73 -12.78
CA TYR A 25 3.24 5.02 -12.16
C TYR A 25 2.94 4.86 -10.67
N THR A 26 3.38 5.82 -9.85
CA THR A 26 3.09 5.86 -8.41
C THR A 26 3.13 7.28 -7.87
N GLU A 27 2.71 7.48 -6.63
CA GLU A 27 2.81 8.75 -5.91
C GLU A 27 3.94 8.75 -4.88
N GLU A 28 4.05 9.79 -4.06
CA GLU A 28 4.92 9.79 -2.89
C GLU A 28 4.10 9.29 -1.68
N LEU A 29 4.36 8.05 -1.25
CA LEU A 29 3.70 7.39 -0.11
C LEU A 29 4.71 6.50 0.66
N PRO A 30 5.64 7.09 1.42
CA PRO A 30 6.58 6.31 2.22
C PRO A 30 5.84 5.49 3.29
N PRO A 31 6.24 4.21 3.53
CA PRO A 31 7.36 3.48 2.94
C PRO A 31 6.97 2.60 1.75
N LEU A 32 5.74 2.69 1.22
CA LEU A 32 5.29 1.89 0.08
C LEU A 32 6.01 2.28 -1.21
N ASN A 33 6.10 3.58 -1.48
CA ASN A 33 6.70 4.14 -2.68
C ASN A 33 7.17 5.56 -2.40
N PHE A 34 8.44 5.86 -2.65
CA PHE A 34 9.03 7.18 -2.43
C PHE A 34 10.31 7.35 -3.25
N LEU A 35 10.78 8.57 -3.44
CA LEU A 35 12.10 8.79 -4.04
C LEU A 35 13.22 8.60 -3.02
N GLN A 36 14.17 7.75 -3.36
CA GLN A 36 15.44 7.61 -2.63
C GLN A 36 16.59 7.72 -3.63
N HIS A 37 17.44 8.74 -3.47
CA HIS A 37 18.54 9.03 -4.40
C HIS A 37 18.07 9.07 -5.87
N ASP A 38 16.99 9.83 -6.13
CA ASP A 38 16.36 9.98 -7.45
C ASP A 38 15.83 8.69 -8.09
N LYS A 39 15.67 7.62 -7.31
CA LYS A 39 15.07 6.35 -7.75
C LYS A 39 13.83 6.03 -6.94
N VAL A 40 12.77 5.61 -7.65
CA VAL A 40 11.55 5.11 -7.00
C VAL A 40 11.90 3.85 -6.19
N SER A 41 11.72 3.95 -4.89
CA SER A 41 12.07 2.96 -3.87
C SER A 41 10.89 2.76 -2.92
N GLY A 42 11.00 1.80 -2.00
CA GLY A 42 9.93 1.45 -1.07
C GLY A 42 9.41 0.03 -1.27
N PHE A 43 8.59 -0.42 -0.33
CA PHE A 43 8.09 -1.79 -0.27
C PHE A 43 7.37 -2.20 -1.55
N SER A 44 6.40 -1.42 -2.02
CA SER A 44 5.61 -1.77 -3.20
C SER A 44 6.44 -1.64 -4.47
N SER A 45 7.36 -0.68 -4.54
CA SER A 45 8.25 -0.47 -5.70
C SER A 45 9.23 -1.63 -5.87
N GLU A 46 9.92 -2.02 -4.79
CA GLU A 46 10.88 -3.14 -4.81
C GLU A 46 10.18 -4.49 -5.01
N LEU A 47 8.96 -4.66 -4.48
CA LEU A 47 8.17 -5.86 -4.71
C LEU A 47 7.78 -5.97 -6.19
N LEU A 48 7.30 -4.88 -6.80
CA LEU A 48 6.94 -4.86 -8.22
C LEU A 48 8.14 -5.12 -9.13
N GLN A 49 9.30 -4.53 -8.82
CA GLN A 49 10.53 -4.79 -9.58
C GLN A 49 10.90 -6.27 -9.53
N ALA A 50 10.90 -6.88 -8.33
CA ALA A 50 11.17 -8.31 -8.18
C ALA A 50 10.13 -9.19 -8.91
N MET A 51 8.85 -8.78 -8.90
CA MET A 51 7.79 -9.46 -9.65
C MET A 51 8.06 -9.39 -11.16
N ALA A 52 8.40 -8.21 -11.69
CA ALA A 52 8.67 -8.00 -13.10
C ALA A 52 9.92 -8.76 -13.58
N ASP A 53 10.99 -8.73 -12.79
CA ASP A 53 12.22 -9.49 -13.06
C ASP A 53 11.93 -11.00 -13.11
N LYS A 54 11.21 -11.52 -12.11
CA LYS A 54 10.82 -12.93 -12.04
C LYS A 54 9.86 -13.32 -13.18
N ALA A 55 8.99 -12.40 -13.57
CA ALA A 55 8.10 -12.59 -14.68
C ALA A 55 8.79 -12.41 -16.03
N ALA A 56 10.05 -11.96 -16.12
CA ALA A 56 10.73 -11.57 -17.35
C ALA A 56 9.94 -10.51 -18.16
N ILE A 57 9.50 -9.45 -17.48
CA ILE A 57 8.81 -8.30 -18.05
C ILE A 57 9.68 -7.05 -17.84
N PRO A 58 10.09 -6.35 -18.91
CA PRO A 58 10.79 -5.07 -18.76
C PRO A 58 9.90 -4.07 -18.03
N LEU A 59 10.43 -3.41 -17.00
CA LEU A 59 9.68 -2.49 -16.15
C LEU A 59 10.42 -1.15 -16.01
N THR A 60 9.68 -0.05 -16.11
CA THR A 60 10.15 1.29 -15.73
C THR A 60 9.22 1.89 -14.71
N LEU A 61 9.76 2.48 -13.63
CA LEU A 61 8.97 3.15 -12.59
C LEU A 61 9.06 4.67 -12.75
N GLN A 62 7.95 5.37 -12.50
CA GLN A 62 7.85 6.82 -12.51
C GLN A 62 7.00 7.31 -11.34
N LEU A 63 7.52 8.31 -10.61
CA LEU A 63 6.76 9.00 -9.57
C LEU A 63 6.05 10.22 -10.16
N LEU A 64 4.74 10.31 -9.96
CA LEU A 64 3.85 11.33 -10.49
C LEU A 64 2.81 11.71 -9.43
N PRO A 65 2.16 12.89 -9.53
CA PRO A 65 0.95 13.17 -8.77
C PRO A 65 -0.10 12.07 -9.02
N TRP A 66 -0.74 11.56 -7.95
CA TRP A 66 -1.64 10.40 -8.04
C TRP A 66 -2.69 10.52 -9.14
N ALA A 67 -3.36 11.68 -9.23
CA ALA A 67 -4.38 11.95 -10.23
C ALA A 67 -3.84 11.80 -11.67
N ARG A 68 -2.58 12.20 -11.90
CA ARG A 68 -1.92 12.05 -13.19
C ARG A 68 -1.59 10.59 -13.48
N GLY A 69 -1.01 9.87 -12.52
CA GLY A 69 -0.74 8.44 -12.66
C GLY A 69 -2.00 7.62 -12.93
N TYR A 70 -3.10 7.93 -12.24
CA TYR A 70 -4.41 7.33 -12.44
C TYR A 70 -4.97 7.58 -13.84
N ALA A 71 -4.95 8.83 -14.32
CA ALA A 71 -5.40 9.17 -15.66
C ALA A 71 -4.56 8.51 -16.75
N MET A 72 -3.23 8.54 -16.61
CA MET A 72 -2.29 7.92 -17.56
C MET A 72 -2.46 6.40 -17.62
N THR A 73 -2.69 5.76 -16.47
CA THR A 73 -2.89 4.31 -16.42
C THR A 73 -4.13 3.87 -17.16
N GLN A 74 -5.21 4.64 -17.13
CA GLN A 74 -6.43 4.31 -17.88
C GLN A 74 -6.27 4.47 -19.39
N SER A 75 -5.51 5.48 -19.83
CA SER A 75 -5.39 5.82 -21.25
C SER A 75 -4.20 5.17 -21.97
N THR A 76 -3.19 4.71 -21.23
CA THR A 76 -1.93 4.19 -21.80
C THR A 76 -1.86 2.66 -21.73
N PRO A 77 -1.92 1.94 -22.85
CA PRO A 77 -1.72 0.49 -22.86
C PRO A 77 -0.32 0.12 -22.35
N GLY A 78 -0.18 -1.03 -21.68
CA GLY A 78 1.11 -1.46 -21.12
C GLY A 78 1.56 -0.61 -19.93
N SER A 79 0.62 -0.02 -19.19
CA SER A 79 0.93 0.73 -17.97
C SER A 79 0.17 0.22 -16.76
N LEU A 80 0.66 0.56 -15.57
CA LEU A 80 0.01 0.27 -14.30
C LEU A 80 0.19 1.41 -13.30
N LEU A 81 -0.75 1.54 -12.37
CA LEU A 81 -0.66 2.33 -11.14
C LEU A 81 -0.52 1.37 -9.97
N PHE A 82 0.24 1.72 -8.95
CA PHE A 82 0.38 0.85 -7.78
C PHE A 82 0.18 1.57 -6.45
N SER A 83 0.10 0.78 -5.37
CA SER A 83 -0.42 1.23 -4.07
C SER A 83 -1.84 1.81 -4.18
N THR A 84 -2.69 1.17 -5.00
CA THR A 84 -4.06 1.63 -5.25
C THR A 84 -5.07 0.82 -4.46
N VAL A 85 -6.00 1.49 -3.77
CA VAL A 85 -7.16 0.82 -3.17
C VAL A 85 -8.16 0.43 -4.26
N ARG A 86 -8.53 -0.86 -4.26
CA ARG A 86 -9.53 -1.45 -5.15
C ARG A 86 -10.93 -1.17 -4.59
N THR A 87 -11.75 -0.45 -5.35
CA THR A 87 -13.12 -0.05 -4.97
C THR A 87 -14.11 -0.48 -6.04
N PRO A 88 -15.42 -0.60 -5.73
CA PRO A 88 -16.44 -0.95 -6.72
C PRO A 88 -16.42 -0.05 -7.97
N GLU A 89 -16.17 1.25 -7.78
CA GLU A 89 -16.13 2.25 -8.86
C GLU A 89 -14.92 2.05 -9.79
N ARG A 90 -13.82 1.49 -9.26
CA ARG A 90 -12.57 1.25 -10.00
C ARG A 90 -12.46 -0.16 -10.55
N GLU A 91 -13.28 -1.09 -10.05
CA GLU A 91 -13.21 -2.52 -10.33
C GLU A 91 -13.11 -2.82 -11.83
N ASN A 92 -13.98 -2.16 -12.61
CA ASN A 92 -14.09 -2.37 -14.05
C ASN A 92 -13.14 -1.49 -14.89
N LEU A 93 -12.36 -0.62 -14.27
CA LEU A 93 -11.43 0.30 -14.96
C LEU A 93 -10.04 -0.31 -15.16
N PHE A 94 -9.68 -1.32 -14.36
CA PHE A 94 -8.33 -1.89 -14.34
C PHE A 94 -8.34 -3.41 -14.38
N ARG A 95 -7.16 -4.00 -14.60
CA ARG A 95 -6.85 -5.38 -14.21
C ARG A 95 -6.07 -5.33 -12.91
N TRP A 96 -6.33 -6.24 -11.98
CA TRP A 96 -5.76 -6.19 -10.64
C TRP A 96 -4.76 -7.32 -10.42
N VAL A 97 -3.59 -6.98 -9.86
CA VAL A 97 -2.60 -7.94 -9.33
C VAL A 97 -2.35 -7.60 -7.87
N GLY A 98 -2.36 -8.60 -6.99
CA GLY A 98 -2.25 -8.39 -5.56
C GLY A 98 -2.98 -9.46 -4.72
N PRO A 99 -3.29 -9.15 -3.45
CA PRO A 99 -3.03 -7.88 -2.77
C PRO A 99 -1.54 -7.62 -2.49
N ILE A 100 -1.15 -6.35 -2.33
CA ILE A 100 0.22 -5.90 -1.99
C ILE A 100 0.40 -5.88 -0.46
N SER A 101 -0.52 -5.19 0.20
CA SER A 101 -0.51 -4.96 1.63
C SER A 101 -1.93 -4.65 2.11
N PRO A 102 -2.32 -5.09 3.31
CA PRO A 102 -3.48 -4.56 4.00
C PRO A 102 -3.37 -3.04 4.16
N ARG A 103 -4.53 -2.36 4.17
CA ARG A 103 -4.65 -0.94 4.51
C ARG A 103 -5.41 -0.85 5.83
N ARG A 104 -4.66 -0.87 6.95
CA ARG A 104 -5.23 -0.85 8.30
C ARG A 104 -4.90 0.45 9.00
N ILE A 105 -5.92 1.22 9.33
CA ILE A 105 -5.81 2.43 10.13
C ILE A 105 -6.19 2.10 11.55
N TYR A 106 -5.26 2.32 12.48
CA TYR A 106 -5.52 2.17 13.90
C TYR A 106 -5.53 3.53 14.59
N LEU A 107 -6.24 3.58 15.71
CA LEU A 107 -6.08 4.63 16.72
C LEU A 107 -4.97 4.22 17.68
N TYR A 108 -3.93 5.04 17.76
CA TYR A 108 -2.77 4.84 18.62
C TYR A 108 -2.78 5.81 19.79
N ARG A 109 -2.48 5.30 20.98
CA ARG A 109 -2.14 6.12 22.16
C ARG A 109 -0.71 5.85 22.60
N LEU A 110 -0.18 6.70 23.48
CA LEU A 110 1.01 6.35 24.23
C LEU A 110 0.75 5.15 25.14
N THR A 111 1.69 4.21 25.21
CA THR A 111 1.57 2.99 26.03
C THR A 111 1.32 3.31 27.50
N ARG A 112 1.90 4.41 28.01
CA ARG A 112 1.71 4.90 29.39
C ARG A 112 0.28 5.36 29.71
N ARG A 113 -0.53 5.73 28.72
CA ARG A 113 -1.91 6.20 28.88
C ARG A 113 -2.90 5.04 29.02
N LYS A 114 -2.74 4.24 30.08
CA LYS A 114 -3.59 3.05 30.34
C LYS A 114 -5.03 3.39 30.70
N ASP A 115 -5.30 4.66 31.01
CA ASP A 115 -6.62 5.27 31.22
C ASP A 115 -7.48 5.26 29.95
N ILE A 116 -6.86 5.29 28.77
CA ILE A 116 -7.59 5.27 27.49
C ILE A 116 -7.87 3.81 27.08
N GLN A 117 -9.11 3.38 27.28
CA GLN A 117 -9.65 2.08 26.86
C GLN A 117 -10.89 2.28 25.99
N LEU A 118 -10.71 2.18 24.69
CA LEU A 118 -11.79 2.31 23.72
C LEU A 118 -12.57 1.00 23.60
N ARG A 119 -13.90 1.13 23.65
CA ARG A 119 -14.89 0.06 23.45
C ARG A 119 -15.93 0.47 22.42
N ASN A 120 -16.17 1.77 22.24
CA ASN A 120 -17.08 2.33 21.26
C ASN A 120 -16.59 3.71 20.77
N ILE A 121 -17.20 4.20 19.70
CA ILE A 121 -16.88 5.49 19.07
C ILE A 121 -17.22 6.68 19.97
N GLU A 122 -18.25 6.58 20.82
CA GLU A 122 -18.66 7.69 21.70
C GLU A 122 -17.55 8.12 22.66
N GLN A 123 -16.69 7.19 23.08
CA GLN A 123 -15.52 7.50 23.91
C GLN A 123 -14.48 8.37 23.18
N LEU A 124 -14.48 8.39 21.85
CA LEU A 124 -13.60 9.30 21.08
C LEU A 124 -14.00 10.76 21.28
N LYS A 125 -15.26 11.05 21.62
CA LYS A 125 -15.72 12.42 21.85
C LYS A 125 -15.15 13.05 23.13
N GLN A 126 -14.46 12.24 23.96
CA GLN A 126 -13.80 12.68 25.19
C GLN A 126 -12.28 12.80 25.02
N LEU A 127 -11.76 12.54 23.82
CA LEU A 127 -10.33 12.44 23.54
C LEU A 127 -9.97 13.32 22.36
N ARG A 128 -8.75 13.83 22.36
CA ARG A 128 -8.22 14.57 21.21
C ARG A 128 -7.49 13.63 20.26
N THR A 129 -7.96 13.50 19.03
CA THR A 129 -7.41 12.60 18.00
C THR A 129 -6.80 13.41 16.86
N SER A 130 -5.51 13.18 16.56
CA SER A 130 -4.84 13.80 15.41
C SER A 130 -4.83 12.89 14.19
N THR A 131 -5.01 13.46 13.00
CA THR A 131 -4.92 12.73 11.71
C THR A 131 -4.16 13.53 10.66
N LEU A 132 -3.88 12.94 9.50
CA LEU A 132 -3.34 13.68 8.36
C LEU A 132 -4.41 14.66 7.82
N PHE A 133 -4.03 15.92 7.63
CA PHE A 133 -4.92 16.96 7.12
C PHE A 133 -5.47 16.59 5.72
N GLU A 134 -6.78 16.81 5.52
CA GLU A 134 -7.54 16.48 4.31
C GLU A 134 -7.52 15.00 3.91
N SER A 135 -7.12 14.10 4.82
CA SER A 135 -7.13 12.67 4.57
C SER A 135 -8.54 12.08 4.63
N ALA A 136 -8.72 10.94 3.96
CA ALA A 136 -9.92 10.12 4.11
C ALA A 136 -10.22 9.77 5.58
N THR A 137 -9.16 9.63 6.40
CA THR A 137 -9.28 9.36 7.83
C THR A 137 -9.88 10.56 8.60
N GLN A 138 -9.48 11.78 8.27
CA GLN A 138 -10.07 12.99 8.87
C GLN A 138 -11.56 13.09 8.51
N LYS A 139 -11.89 12.86 7.23
CA LYS A 139 -13.28 12.83 6.77
C LYS A 139 -14.10 11.76 7.51
N ARG A 140 -13.54 10.56 7.67
CA ARG A 140 -14.18 9.48 8.43
C ARG A 140 -14.45 9.86 9.89
N LEU A 141 -13.49 10.48 10.58
CA LEU A 141 -13.70 10.93 11.96
C LEU A 141 -14.77 12.03 12.07
N LEU A 142 -14.91 12.89 11.06
CA LEU A 142 -16.00 13.86 10.98
C LEU A 142 -17.36 13.15 10.83
N GLU A 143 -17.44 12.14 9.95
CA GLU A 143 -18.65 11.33 9.75
C GLU A 143 -19.05 10.57 11.03
N LEU A 144 -18.07 10.21 11.86
CA LEU A 144 -18.27 9.63 13.20
C LEU A 144 -18.63 10.66 14.29
N GLY A 145 -18.77 11.95 13.94
CA GLY A 145 -19.28 13.00 14.81
C GLY A 145 -18.25 13.72 15.67
N LEU A 146 -16.95 13.59 15.40
CA LEU A 146 -15.91 14.37 16.08
C LEU A 146 -15.75 15.73 15.38
N ARG A 147 -15.63 16.84 16.13
CA ARG A 147 -15.52 18.19 15.56
C ARG A 147 -14.07 18.63 15.39
N ILE A 148 -13.77 19.28 14.26
CA ILE A 148 -12.44 19.89 14.02
C ILE A 148 -12.20 21.00 15.03
N GLY A 149 -11.02 21.01 15.65
CA GLY A 149 -10.60 22.01 16.63
C GLY A 149 -10.99 21.68 18.07
N GLU A 150 -11.91 20.72 18.26
CA GLU A 150 -12.28 20.18 19.57
C GLU A 150 -11.70 18.77 19.72
N GLU A 151 -12.43 17.73 19.29
CA GLU A 151 -11.99 16.34 19.41
C GLU A 151 -11.03 15.94 18.28
N GLN A 152 -11.06 16.64 17.14
CA GLN A 152 -10.13 16.44 16.04
C GLN A 152 -9.04 17.51 15.97
N ASP A 153 -7.80 17.04 15.86
CA ASP A 153 -6.65 17.79 15.42
C ASP A 153 -6.12 17.21 14.09
N SER A 154 -5.29 17.95 13.37
CA SER A 154 -4.63 17.46 12.16
C SER A 154 -3.21 17.99 12.00
N GLY A 155 -2.37 17.17 11.39
CA GLY A 155 -0.98 17.50 11.04
C GLY A 155 -0.79 17.46 9.53
N ARG A 156 0.20 18.22 9.03
CA ARG A 156 0.57 18.22 7.60
C ARG A 156 1.35 16.97 7.18
N SER A 157 1.77 16.14 8.13
CA SER A 157 2.45 14.86 7.88
C SER A 157 2.26 13.91 9.05
N ASP A 158 2.47 12.61 8.81
CA ASP A 158 2.45 11.59 9.85
C ASP A 158 3.51 11.82 10.92
N ALA A 159 4.70 12.33 10.54
CA ALA A 159 5.75 12.72 11.48
C ALA A 159 5.27 13.79 12.48
N VAL A 160 4.54 14.81 12.00
CA VAL A 160 3.96 15.85 12.86
C VAL A 160 2.92 15.26 13.81
N ASN A 161 2.06 14.36 13.31
CA ASN A 161 1.03 13.71 14.13
C ASN A 161 1.65 12.84 15.22
N LEU A 162 2.65 12.02 14.89
CA LEU A 162 3.41 11.26 15.89
C LEU A 162 4.06 12.18 16.93
N GLY A 163 4.71 13.26 16.49
CA GLY A 163 5.31 14.25 17.40
C GLY A 163 4.31 14.86 18.38
N LYS A 164 3.09 15.20 17.93
CA LYS A 164 2.01 15.67 18.81
C LYS A 164 1.63 14.64 19.87
N LEU A 165 1.54 13.36 19.50
CA LEU A 165 1.23 12.28 20.43
C LEU A 165 2.34 12.10 21.48
N LEU A 166 3.60 12.06 21.05
CA LEU A 166 4.76 11.92 21.93
C LEU A 166 4.85 13.07 22.95
N LEU A 167 4.53 14.30 22.52
CA LEU A 167 4.47 15.48 23.39
C LEU A 167 3.19 15.57 24.25
N GLY A 168 2.26 14.62 24.11
CA GLY A 168 0.98 14.62 24.84
C GLY A 168 0.04 15.77 24.45
N ARG A 169 0.20 16.37 23.28
CA ARG A 169 -0.70 17.42 22.77
C ARG A 169 -2.04 16.87 22.28
N VAL A 170 -2.06 15.58 21.96
CA VAL A 170 -3.24 14.81 21.58
C VAL A 170 -3.21 13.47 22.34
N ASP A 171 -4.37 12.89 22.57
CA ASP A 171 -4.53 11.60 23.24
C ASP A 171 -4.33 10.43 22.29
N LEU A 172 -4.77 10.62 21.04
CA LEU A 172 -4.79 9.61 19.99
C LEU A 172 -4.22 10.14 18.68
N VAL A 173 -3.68 9.23 17.88
CA VAL A 173 -3.37 9.46 16.47
C VAL A 173 -4.02 8.36 15.64
N ALA A 174 -4.80 8.73 14.61
CA ALA A 174 -5.28 7.78 13.62
C ALA A 174 -4.27 7.71 12.47
N MET A 175 -3.67 6.54 12.26
CA MET A 175 -2.60 6.36 11.28
C MET A 175 -2.60 4.92 10.75
N LEU A 176 -2.09 4.75 9.55
CA LEU A 176 -1.82 3.42 9.00
C LEU A 176 -0.77 2.71 9.87
N ASP A 177 -0.93 1.40 10.04
CA ASP A 177 -0.04 0.57 10.84
C ASP A 177 1.42 0.63 10.41
N TRP A 178 1.67 0.43 9.11
CA TRP A 178 2.99 0.54 8.54
C TRP A 178 3.53 1.97 8.59
N ALA A 179 2.67 2.98 8.54
CA ALA A 179 3.09 4.38 8.61
C ALA A 179 3.56 4.68 10.03
N MET A 180 2.83 4.23 11.05
CA MET A 180 3.24 4.36 12.45
C MET A 180 4.58 3.68 12.70
N ALA A 181 4.76 2.44 12.23
CA ALA A 181 6.03 1.73 12.35
C ALA A 181 7.19 2.46 11.65
N TRP A 182 6.95 2.97 10.45
CA TRP A 182 7.93 3.77 9.71
C TRP A 182 8.30 5.05 10.47
N GLN A 183 7.33 5.82 10.97
CA GLN A 183 7.61 7.07 11.68
C GLN A 183 8.40 6.83 12.98
N LEU A 184 8.09 5.75 13.72
CA LEU A 184 8.86 5.37 14.91
C LEU A 184 10.31 5.02 14.54
N GLN A 185 10.51 4.23 13.48
CA GLN A 185 11.84 3.89 12.98
C GLN A 185 12.63 5.13 12.52
N GLN A 186 12.01 6.02 11.74
CA GLN A 186 12.66 7.25 11.25
C GLN A 186 13.04 8.23 12.37
N SER A 187 12.27 8.25 13.46
CA SER A 187 12.52 9.10 14.62
C SER A 187 13.39 8.46 15.71
N GLY A 188 13.88 7.23 15.48
CA GLY A 188 14.69 6.48 16.45
C GLY A 188 13.93 6.11 17.73
N GLN A 189 12.61 6.05 17.65
CA GLN A 189 11.72 5.76 18.79
C GLN A 189 11.46 4.26 18.91
N ASP A 190 11.32 3.78 20.14
CA ASP A 190 10.94 2.39 20.40
C ASP A 190 9.48 2.15 19.98
N ALA A 191 9.24 1.07 19.23
CA ALA A 191 7.91 0.64 18.81
C ALA A 191 6.94 0.44 19.98
N HIS A 192 7.44 0.13 21.18
CA HIS A 192 6.66 -0.06 22.40
C HIS A 192 6.15 1.24 23.03
N LEU A 193 6.56 2.43 22.55
CA LEU A 193 6.07 3.71 23.08
C LEU A 193 4.60 3.96 22.76
N VAL A 194 4.09 3.38 21.69
CA VAL A 194 2.70 3.51 21.26
C VAL A 194 1.99 2.16 21.27
N GLN A 195 0.68 2.20 21.45
CA GLN A 195 -0.18 1.03 21.43
C GLN A 195 -1.42 1.34 20.59
N ALA A 196 -1.71 0.49 19.60
CA ALA A 196 -2.99 0.49 18.92
C ALA A 196 -4.10 0.07 19.90
N VAL A 197 -5.21 0.81 19.92
CA VAL A 197 -6.33 0.59 20.84
C VAL A 197 -7.67 0.37 20.15
N ALA A 198 -7.78 0.74 18.88
CA ALA A 198 -8.94 0.42 18.05
C ALA A 198 -8.56 0.39 16.57
N LEU A 199 -9.20 -0.48 15.79
CA LEU A 199 -9.18 -0.47 14.32
C LEU A 199 -10.25 0.51 13.84
N LEU A 200 -9.86 1.49 13.04
CA LEU A 200 -10.77 2.51 12.49
C LEU A 200 -11.22 2.18 11.06
N ASP A 201 -10.33 1.56 10.28
CA ASP A 201 -10.56 1.15 8.89
C ASP A 201 -9.59 0.00 8.58
N GLY A 202 -10.08 -1.13 8.05
CA GLY A 202 -9.28 -2.33 7.84
C GLY A 202 -9.73 -3.25 6.70
N ASP A 203 -10.80 -2.92 5.99
CA ASP A 203 -11.39 -3.79 4.96
C ASP A 203 -10.76 -3.58 3.57
N SER A 204 -9.87 -2.60 3.46
CA SER A 204 -9.20 -2.25 2.21
C SER A 204 -7.82 -2.89 2.09
N GLN A 205 -7.41 -3.12 0.85
CA GLN A 205 -6.07 -3.58 0.49
C GLN A 205 -5.50 -2.70 -0.62
N TYR A 206 -4.17 -2.61 -0.67
CA TYR A 206 -3.46 -1.99 -1.78
C TYR A 206 -3.19 -3.03 -2.88
N TRP A 207 -3.31 -2.60 -4.14
CA TRP A 207 -3.17 -3.44 -5.32
C TRP A 207 -2.35 -2.74 -6.42
N TYR A 208 -1.84 -3.54 -7.36
CA TYR A 208 -1.37 -3.08 -8.65
C TYR A 208 -2.57 -3.01 -9.60
N ALA A 209 -2.88 -1.81 -10.09
CA ALA A 209 -3.96 -1.52 -11.03
C ALA A 209 -3.36 -1.37 -12.43
N LEU A 210 -3.43 -2.42 -13.25
CA LEU A 210 -2.94 -2.42 -14.62
C LEU A 210 -4.00 -1.87 -15.56
N ASN A 211 -3.57 -1.22 -16.64
CA ASN A 211 -4.46 -0.77 -17.71
C ASN A 211 -5.40 -1.91 -18.16
N ARG A 212 -6.67 -1.59 -18.44
CA ARG A 212 -7.72 -2.55 -18.79
C ARG A 212 -7.38 -3.45 -19.99
N GLN A 213 -6.60 -2.93 -20.93
CA GLN A 213 -6.16 -3.60 -22.16
C GLN A 213 -4.94 -4.50 -21.95
N THR A 214 -4.38 -4.56 -20.74
CA THR A 214 -3.25 -5.44 -20.42
C THR A 214 -3.64 -6.90 -20.70
N PRO A 215 -2.83 -7.66 -21.46
CA PRO A 215 -3.10 -9.07 -21.74
C PRO A 215 -3.23 -9.90 -20.46
N GLU A 216 -4.19 -10.81 -20.43
CA GLU A 216 -4.44 -11.67 -19.26
C GLU A 216 -3.21 -12.51 -18.88
N GLU A 217 -2.41 -12.92 -19.86
CA GLU A 217 -1.14 -13.61 -19.63
C GLU A 217 -0.17 -12.77 -18.78
N THR A 218 -0.10 -11.46 -19.02
CA THR A 218 0.78 -10.54 -18.27
C THR A 218 0.30 -10.46 -16.81
N VAL A 219 -1.01 -10.32 -16.60
CA VAL A 219 -1.62 -10.31 -15.26
C VAL A 219 -1.31 -11.62 -14.51
N ARG A 220 -1.50 -12.77 -15.18
CA ARG A 220 -1.23 -14.09 -14.61
C ARG A 220 0.24 -14.29 -14.25
N ARG A 221 1.17 -13.85 -15.10
CA ARG A 221 2.62 -13.93 -14.85
C ARG A 221 3.02 -13.10 -13.63
N LEU A 222 2.51 -11.87 -13.51
CA LEU A 222 2.80 -11.01 -12.36
C LEU A 222 2.19 -11.57 -11.06
N GLN A 223 0.96 -12.09 -11.10
CA GLN A 223 0.35 -12.73 -9.93
C GLN A 223 1.13 -13.98 -9.49
N ALA A 224 1.55 -14.82 -10.45
CA ALA A 224 2.37 -15.99 -10.15
C ALA A 224 3.73 -15.60 -9.55
N ALA A 225 4.33 -14.51 -10.03
CA ALA A 225 5.57 -13.98 -9.49
C ALA A 225 5.38 -13.47 -8.04
N LEU A 226 4.29 -12.74 -7.76
CA LEU A 226 3.94 -12.30 -6.41
C LEU A 226 3.81 -13.48 -5.45
N ASN A 227 2.96 -14.46 -5.79
CA ASN A 227 2.72 -15.65 -4.96
C ASN A 227 4.04 -16.41 -4.65
N ALA A 228 4.96 -16.47 -5.62
CA ALA A 228 6.24 -17.14 -5.43
C ALA A 228 7.19 -16.34 -4.51
N LEU A 229 7.18 -15.00 -4.59
CA LEU A 229 7.95 -14.11 -3.71
C LEU A 229 7.39 -14.08 -2.28
N GLU A 230 6.09 -14.30 -2.10
CA GLU A 230 5.49 -14.51 -0.80
C GLU A 230 5.92 -15.86 -0.22
N THR A 231 5.79 -16.93 -1.01
CA THR A 231 6.12 -18.31 -0.58
C THR A 231 7.59 -18.48 -0.18
N ASN A 232 8.52 -17.80 -0.87
CA ASN A 232 9.95 -17.86 -0.54
C ASN A 232 10.40 -16.84 0.53
N GLY A 233 9.44 -16.10 1.11
CA GLY A 233 9.66 -15.13 2.17
C GLY A 233 10.34 -13.82 1.73
N TYR A 234 10.56 -13.58 0.43
CA TYR A 234 11.08 -12.31 -0.05
C TYR A 234 10.18 -11.14 0.32
N ALA A 235 8.87 -11.28 0.08
CA ALA A 235 7.90 -10.24 0.40
C ALA A 235 7.88 -9.92 1.91
N GLU A 236 8.02 -10.93 2.77
CA GLU A 236 8.08 -10.73 4.22
C GLU A 236 9.37 -10.03 4.68
N ARG A 237 10.54 -10.40 4.14
CA ARG A 237 11.80 -9.70 4.44
C ARG A 237 11.74 -8.24 3.99
N LEU A 238 11.14 -7.99 2.83
CA LEU A 238 10.94 -6.64 2.31
C LEU A 238 9.97 -5.84 3.19
N ARG A 239 8.89 -6.46 3.66
CA ARG A 239 7.95 -5.85 4.62
C ARG A 239 8.66 -5.48 5.91
N GLN A 240 9.46 -6.38 6.46
CA GLN A 240 10.23 -6.12 7.68
C GLN A 240 11.24 -4.97 7.52
N LYS A 241 11.91 -4.86 6.37
CA LYS A 241 12.82 -3.75 6.05
C LYS A 241 12.14 -2.38 6.13
N TYR A 242 10.88 -2.29 5.69
CA TYR A 242 10.17 -1.03 5.50
C TYR A 242 9.12 -0.69 6.55
N MET A 243 8.50 -1.71 7.17
CA MET A 243 7.32 -1.58 8.02
C MET A 243 7.50 -2.26 9.38
N GLY A 244 8.66 -2.87 9.62
CA GLY A 244 8.84 -3.75 10.78
C GLY A 244 7.99 -5.02 10.71
N ARG A 245 7.82 -5.68 11.85
CA ARG A 245 7.04 -6.93 11.92
C ARG A 245 5.55 -6.61 11.82
N ASP A 246 4.89 -7.19 10.83
CA ASP A 246 3.44 -7.16 10.74
C ASP A 246 2.82 -8.05 11.83
N LYS A 247 2.30 -7.42 12.88
CA LYS A 247 1.47 -8.09 13.89
C LYS A 247 0.23 -7.26 14.11
N ALA A 248 -0.90 -7.75 13.60
CA ALA A 248 -2.21 -7.22 13.96
C ALA A 248 -2.34 -7.26 15.49
N PRO A 249 -2.74 -6.14 16.14
CA PRO A 249 -2.97 -6.13 17.58
C PRO A 249 -4.13 -7.09 17.92
N ALA A 250 -3.94 -7.93 18.93
CA ALA A 250 -5.01 -8.76 19.47
C ALA A 250 -5.87 -7.95 20.45
N HIS A 251 -7.17 -8.26 20.52
CA HIS A 251 -8.10 -7.74 21.54
C HIS A 251 -8.25 -6.20 21.60
N ILE A 252 -8.35 -5.56 20.44
CA ILE A 252 -8.66 -4.12 20.32
C ILE A 252 -10.10 -3.93 19.84
N ALA A 253 -10.68 -2.75 20.08
CA ALA A 253 -11.99 -2.42 19.53
C ALA A 253 -11.93 -2.36 17.99
N ASP A 254 -13.05 -2.67 17.32
CA ASP A 254 -13.17 -2.63 15.87
C ASP A 254 -14.31 -1.68 15.48
N PHE A 255 -13.96 -0.60 14.78
CA PHE A 255 -14.88 0.44 14.34
C PHE A 255 -15.10 0.45 12.82
N THR A 256 -14.72 -0.63 12.12
CA THR A 256 -14.93 -0.77 10.67
C THR A 256 -16.41 -0.80 10.28
N LEU A 257 -17.28 -1.33 11.14
CA LEU A 257 -18.70 -1.60 10.85
C LEU A 257 -19.69 -0.47 11.20
N HIS A 258 -19.20 0.73 11.53
CA HIS A 258 -20.03 1.83 12.05
C HIS A 258 -20.31 2.98 11.07
#